data_AF-A0A7W4GS61-F1
#
_entry.id   AF-A0A7W4GS61-F1
#
_cell.length_a   1.000
_cell.length_b   1.000
_cell.length_c   1.000
_cell.angle_alpha   90.00
_cell.angle_beta   90.00
_cell.angle_gamma   90.00
#
_symmetry.space_group_name_H-M   'P 1'
#
loop_
_entity.id
_entity.type
_entity.pdbx_description
1 polymer ?
#
loop_
_entity_poly.entity_id
_entity_poly.type
_entity_poly.pdbx_seq_one_letter_code
_entity_poly.pdbx_strand_id
1 'polypeptide(L)' 'MPQRPIEEQGLSTEQIDALRAYRDQHGRRWKSRLLAEWLSSTGRAEPELRQVRNTFGPSWLLTYRLPD' A
#
# COMPACT_ATOMS: atom_id res chain seq x y z
N MET A 1 -13.37 12.56 -16.04
CA MET A 1 -12.02 11.97 -15.89
C MET A 1 -12.11 10.49 -16.24
N PRO A 2 -11.55 10.02 -17.38
CA PRO A 2 -11.65 8.62 -17.74
C PRO A 2 -10.79 7.77 -16.80
N GLN A 3 -11.39 6.74 -16.23
CA GLN A 3 -10.76 5.77 -15.32
C GLN A 3 -9.83 4.88 -16.14
N ARG A 4 -8.52 5.11 -16.03
CA ARG A 4 -7.48 4.27 -16.64
C ARG A 4 -7.40 2.90 -15.94
N PRO A 5 -7.04 1.84 -16.67
CA PRO A 5 -6.89 0.51 -16.11
C PRO A 5 -5.91 0.50 -14.93
N ILE A 6 -6.25 -0.30 -13.93
CA ILE A 6 -5.68 -0.29 -12.58
C ILE A 6 -4.17 -0.63 -12.54
N GLU A 7 -3.62 -1.16 -13.63
CA GLU A 7 -2.21 -1.55 -13.76
C GLU A 7 -1.24 -0.37 -13.88
N GLU A 8 -1.71 0.84 -14.22
CA GLU A 8 -0.89 2.07 -14.32
C GLU A 8 -1.22 3.14 -13.26
N GLN A 9 -1.88 2.77 -12.16
CA GLN A 9 -2.32 3.74 -11.16
C GLN A 9 -1.19 4.15 -10.20
N GLY A 10 -0.20 4.89 -10.73
CA GLY A 10 0.40 6.05 -10.04
C GLY A 10 1.05 5.85 -8.66
N LEU A 11 1.53 4.65 -8.33
CA LEU A 11 2.46 4.51 -7.21
C LEU A 11 3.83 4.99 -7.65
N SER A 12 4.38 5.98 -6.96
CA SER A 12 5.78 6.36 -7.15
C SER A 12 6.68 5.19 -6.79
N THR A 13 7.85 5.11 -7.43
CA THR A 13 8.86 4.09 -7.14
C THR A 13 9.15 3.98 -5.64
N GLU A 14 9.17 5.11 -4.92
CA GLU A 14 9.35 5.17 -3.46
C GLU A 14 8.22 4.48 -2.68
N GLN A 15 6.97 4.62 -3.13
CA GLN A 15 5.82 3.95 -2.50
C GLN A 15 5.85 2.44 -2.74
N ILE A 16 6.26 2.02 -3.94
CA ILE A 16 6.45 0.61 -4.27
C ILE A 16 7.60 0.04 -3.44
N ASP A 17 8.70 0.77 -3.32
CA ASP A 17 9.87 0.36 -2.53
C ASP A 17 9.51 0.25 -1.04
N ALA A 18 8.79 1.23 -0.48
CA ALA A 18 8.28 1.16 0.88
C ALA A 18 7.33 -0.03 1.09
N LEU A 19 6.45 -0.33 0.13
CA LEU A 19 5.60 -1.53 0.16
C LEU A 19 6.42 -2.82 0.07
N ARG A 20 7.48 -2.85 -0.75
CA ARG A 20 8.41 -3.99 -0.86
C ARG A 20 9.19 -4.19 0.44
N ALA A 21 9.74 -3.13 1.01
CA ALA A 21 10.46 -3.15 2.28
C ALA A 21 9.53 -3.58 3.43
N TYR A 22 8.28 -3.09 3.45
CA TYR A 22 7.29 -3.51 4.44
C TYR A 22 6.89 -4.98 4.28
N ARG A 23 6.75 -5.44 3.02
CA ARG A 23 6.55 -6.85 2.69
C ARG A 23 7.72 -7.71 3.17
N ASP A 24 8.95 -7.29 2.92
CA ASP A 24 10.15 -8.05 3.29
C ASP A 24 10.28 -8.16 4.81
N GLN A 25 10.07 -7.06 5.51
CA GLN A 25 10.10 -7.00 6.98
C GLN A 25 9.01 -7.84 7.67
N HIS A 26 7.81 -7.93 7.08
CA HIS A 26 6.66 -8.61 7.71
C HIS A 26 6.29 -9.96 7.06
N GLY A 27 6.92 -10.34 5.96
CA GLY A 27 6.66 -11.57 5.22
C GLY A 27 5.21 -11.67 4.71
N ARG A 28 4.71 -12.88 4.49
CA ARG A 28 3.40 -13.15 3.83
C ARG A 28 2.17 -12.46 4.47
N ARG A 29 2.25 -12.07 5.75
CA ARG A 29 1.15 -11.40 6.48
C ARG A 29 1.23 -9.87 6.45
N TRP A 30 2.19 -9.30 5.71
CA TRP A 30 2.38 -7.87 5.59
C TRP A 30 1.09 -7.13 5.20
N LYS A 31 0.25 -7.71 4.32
CA LYS A 31 -1.03 -7.12 3.91
C LYS A 31 -2.01 -6.93 5.06
N SER A 32 -2.28 -8.00 5.81
CA SER A 32 -3.20 -7.92 6.95
C SER A 32 -2.68 -6.99 8.04
N ARG A 33 -1.35 -6.96 8.25
CA ARG A 33 -0.74 -6.01 9.19
C ARG A 33 -0.87 -4.57 8.71
N LEU A 34 -0.51 -4.30 7.46
CA LEU A 34 -0.60 -2.96 6.90
C LEU A 34 -2.05 -2.46 6.89
N LEU A 35 -3.01 -3.34 6.62
CA LEU A 35 -4.43 -3.02 6.72
C LEU A 35 -4.85 -2.71 8.16
N ALA A 36 -4.39 -3.49 9.14
CA ALA A 36 -4.65 -3.23 10.56
C ALA A 36 -4.01 -1.91 11.02
N GLU A 37 -2.78 -1.63 10.59
CA GLU A 37 -2.08 -0.35 10.83
C GLU A 37 -2.79 0.82 10.14
N TRP A 38 -3.37 0.61 8.96
CA TRP A 38 -4.16 1.64 8.30
C TRP A 38 -5.49 1.89 9.02
N LEU A 39 -6.13 0.86 9.57
CA LEU A 39 -7.33 1.03 10.39
C LEU A 39 -7.00 1.65 11.75
N SER A 40 -5.81 1.37 12.28
CA SER A 40 -5.31 1.96 13.51
C SER A 40 -4.68 3.33 13.23
N SER A 41 -5.42 4.43 13.44
CA SER A 41 -4.94 5.82 13.23
C SER A 41 -3.67 6.22 14.02
N THR A 42 -3.09 5.31 14.79
CA THR A 42 -1.85 5.45 15.56
C THR A 42 -0.60 4.94 14.83
N GLY A 43 -0.75 4.28 13.68
CA GLY A 43 0.37 3.65 12.97
C GLY A 43 1.42 4.65 12.51
N ARG A 44 2.67 4.45 12.97
CA ARG A 44 3.89 5.16 12.52
C ARG A 44 4.29 4.70 11.11
N ALA A 45 3.31 4.52 10.22
CA ALA A 45 3.54 4.10 8.85
C ALA A 45 4.31 5.19 8.11
N GLU A 46 5.23 4.78 7.24
CA GLU A 46 6.01 5.69 6.41
C GLU A 46 5.08 6.66 5.65
N PRO A 47 5.50 7.91 5.41
CA PRO A 47 4.68 8.91 4.72
C PRO A 47 4.16 8.41 3.37
N GLU A 48 4.94 7.59 2.68
CA GLU A 48 4.61 6.91 1.43
C GLU A 48 3.39 5.99 1.61
N LEU A 49 3.42 5.11 2.61
CA LEU A 49 2.30 4.19 2.92
C LEU A 49 1.02 4.94 3.31
N ARG A 50 1.17 6.08 4.00
CA ARG A 50 0.05 6.99 4.31
C ARG A 50 -0.52 7.63 3.05
N GLN A 51 0.31 8.04 2.10
CA GLN A 51 -0.16 8.54 0.81
C GLN A 51 -0.88 7.45 0.01
N VAL A 52 -0.34 6.23 -0.04
CA VAL A 52 -1.01 5.09 -0.69
C VAL A 52 -2.40 4.88 -0.07
N ARG A 53 -2.49 4.85 1.26
CA ARG A 53 -3.78 4.76 1.95
C ARG A 53 -4.72 5.90 1.58
N ASN A 54 -4.25 7.15 1.59
CA ASN A 54 -5.08 8.31 1.31
C ASN A 54 -5.60 8.35 -0.14
N THR A 55 -4.79 7.86 -1.09
CA THR A 55 -5.14 7.87 -2.52
C THR A 55 -6.03 6.70 -2.90
N PHE A 56 -5.76 5.50 -2.38
CA PHE A 56 -6.43 4.27 -2.84
C PHE A 56 -7.38 3.65 -1.81
N GLY A 57 -7.25 4.01 -0.54
CA GLY A 57 -8.05 3.48 0.55
C GLY A 57 -7.62 2.08 1.01
N PRO A 58 -8.21 1.59 2.12
CA PRO A 58 -7.83 0.32 2.73
C PRO A 58 -8.22 -0.91 1.91
N SER A 59 -9.32 -0.85 1.14
CA SER A 59 -9.78 -1.94 0.30
C SER A 59 -8.85 -2.22 -0.88
N TRP A 60 -8.07 -1.23 -1.34
CA TRP A 60 -7.10 -1.41 -2.42
C TRP A 60 -6.01 -2.44 -2.07
N LEU A 61 -5.61 -2.55 -0.79
CA LEU A 61 -4.58 -3.51 -0.40
C LEU A 61 -5.01 -4.98 -0.62
N LEU A 62 -6.33 -5.23 -0.61
CA LEU A 62 -6.93 -6.54 -0.83
C LEU A 62 -6.86 -6.94 -2.31
N THR A 63 -6.99 -5.98 -3.23
CA THR A 63 -6.95 -6.20 -4.67
C THR A 63 -5.54 -6.04 -5.25
N TYR A 64 -4.69 -5.26 -4.58
CA TYR A 64 -3.33 -4.98 -5.02
C TYR A 64 -2.43 -6.22 -4.95
N ARG A 65 -1.70 -6.49 -6.04
CA ARG A 65 -0.56 -7.39 -6.04
C ARG A 65 0.70 -6.57 -6.23
N LEU A 66 1.69 -6.78 -5.38
CA LEU A 66 3.02 -6.26 -5.69
C LEU A 66 3.50 -6.97 -6.97
N PRO A 67 3.92 -6.22 -7.99
CA PRO A 67 4.71 -6.80 -9.08
C PRO A 67 6.01 -7.34 -8.48
N ASP A 68 6.46 -8.50 -8.97
CA ASP A 68 7.68 -9.18 -8.51
C ASP A 68 8.94 -8.36 -8.80
#